data_AF-K1S9Y6-F1
#
_entry.id   AF-K1S9Y6-F1
#
_cell.length_a   1.000
_cell.length_b   1.000
_cell.length_c   1.000
_cell.angle_alpha   90.00
_cell.angle_beta   90.00
_cell.angle_gamma   90.00
#
_symmetry.space_group_name_H-M   'P 1'
#
loop_
_entity.id
_entity.type
_entity.pdbx_description
1 polymer ?
#
loop_
_entity_poly.entity_id
_entity_poly.type
_entity_poly.pdbx_seq_one_letter_code
_entity_poly.pdbx_strand_id
1 'polypeptide(L)'
;SLFPTEEEQLGEIRKAAAALEQPAAFLISDEVVNDILRTGSGQKNTLFHITARLIEGLDNEEMRSFLKDEYGTGGKGFTIDGQKISIWYDNDGIRIRRGDSARRNFDRMVTWEEAANRIRDMYEDGNYVDNLISNNAIEQEQEEMTNLLALHFRDTCRNWEKKQSYSDWQDVVSGAWTDQEEADAIVYRFEWLQKYMDENPGDYHRWEIQHNPEYFQRFQDLQRERSWVDQKFTVERPALSFITQDEIDAVLRRGGITAGGRNRIYEYFMEHHDMKD
;
A
#
# COMPACT_ATOMS: atom_id res chain seq x y z
N SER A 1 21.10 -27.54 14.43
CA SER A 1 22.40 -26.98 14.01
C SER A 1 22.17 -25.54 13.61
N LEU A 2 22.98 -24.60 14.09
CA LEU A 2 22.85 -23.15 13.86
C LEU A 2 23.64 -22.66 12.63
N PHE A 3 24.21 -23.58 11.86
CA PHE A 3 24.96 -23.28 10.65
C PHE A 3 24.43 -24.15 9.49
N PRO A 4 24.25 -23.56 8.29
CA PRO A 4 23.86 -24.29 7.10
C PRO A 4 24.89 -25.35 6.76
N THR A 5 24.42 -26.46 6.22
CA THR A 5 25.24 -27.61 5.84
C THR A 5 26.16 -27.25 4.66
N GLU A 6 27.25 -28.01 4.47
CA GLU A 6 28.19 -27.78 3.37
C GLU A 6 27.51 -27.85 1.99
N GLU A 7 26.49 -28.71 1.82
CA GLU A 7 25.67 -28.78 0.60
C GLU A 7 24.83 -27.52 0.39
N GLU A 8 24.25 -26.96 1.45
CA GLU A 8 23.49 -25.69 1.38
C GLU A 8 24.42 -24.51 1.06
N GLN A 9 25.61 -24.47 1.68
CA GLN A 9 26.62 -23.44 1.40
C GLN A 9 27.13 -23.54 -0.05
N LEU A 10 27.41 -24.75 -0.55
CA LEU A 10 27.81 -24.96 -1.94
C LEU A 10 26.69 -24.65 -2.94
N GLY A 11 25.43 -24.91 -2.55
CA GLY A 11 24.26 -24.54 -3.33
C GLY A 11 24.11 -23.03 -3.49
N GLU A 12 24.28 -22.28 -2.39
CA GLU A 12 24.22 -20.81 -2.40
C GLU A 12 25.39 -20.18 -3.20
N ILE A 13 26.61 -20.73 -3.08
CA ILE A 13 27.76 -20.29 -3.89
C ILE A 13 27.50 -20.53 -5.38
N ARG A 14 26.91 -21.68 -5.75
CA ARG A 14 26.58 -21.98 -7.16
C ARG A 14 25.48 -21.06 -7.70
N LYS A 15 24.46 -20.73 -6.90
CA LYS A 15 23.43 -19.76 -7.28
C LYS A 15 24.02 -18.36 -7.48
N ALA A 16 24.90 -17.92 -6.57
CA ALA A 16 25.57 -16.63 -6.67
C ALA A 16 26.51 -16.56 -7.89
N ALA A 17 27.24 -17.64 -8.19
CA ALA A 17 28.09 -17.74 -9.38
C ALA A 17 27.27 -17.75 -10.68
N ALA A 18 26.14 -18.47 -10.72
CA ALA A 18 25.24 -18.49 -11.87
C ALA A 18 24.59 -17.11 -12.13
N ALA A 19 24.33 -16.33 -11.08
CA ALA A 19 23.84 -14.95 -11.20
C ALA A 19 24.88 -13.99 -11.81
N LEU A 20 26.18 -14.25 -11.59
CA LEU A 20 27.29 -13.50 -12.21
C LEU A 20 27.52 -13.87 -13.68
N GLU A 21 27.07 -15.05 -14.12
CA GLU A 21 27.21 -15.53 -15.51
C GLU A 21 25.97 -15.27 -16.40
N GLN A 22 24.89 -14.71 -15.85
CA GLN A 22 23.73 -14.34 -16.68
C GLN A 22 24.08 -13.14 -17.56
N PRO A 23 23.81 -13.19 -18.88
CA PRO A 23 24.01 -12.03 -19.75
C PRO A 23 23.19 -10.84 -19.24
N ALA A 24 23.73 -9.61 -19.31
CA ALA A 24 23.06 -8.40 -18.81
C ALA A 24 21.62 -8.20 -19.33
N ALA A 25 21.30 -8.76 -20.50
CA ALA A 25 19.95 -8.81 -21.07
C ALA A 25 18.91 -9.62 -20.24
N PHE A 26 19.35 -10.38 -19.24
CA PHE A 26 18.51 -11.19 -18.34
C PHE A 26 18.32 -10.57 -16.96
N LEU A 27 18.89 -9.40 -16.66
CA LEU A 27 18.63 -8.71 -15.40
C LEU A 27 17.38 -7.82 -15.55
N ILE A 28 16.57 -7.71 -14.50
CA ILE A 28 15.53 -6.67 -14.43
C ILE A 28 16.26 -5.35 -14.19
N SER A 29 16.11 -4.39 -15.10
CA SER A 29 16.79 -3.10 -15.01
C SER A 29 16.17 -2.20 -13.95
N ASP A 30 16.94 -1.24 -13.47
CA ASP A 30 16.48 -0.20 -12.55
C ASP A 30 15.35 0.65 -13.12
N GLU A 31 15.35 0.86 -14.44
CA GLU A 31 14.26 1.55 -15.14
C GLU A 31 12.95 0.78 -15.04
N VAL A 32 12.98 -0.55 -15.27
CA VAL A 32 11.80 -1.41 -15.09
C VAL A 32 11.32 -1.40 -13.64
N VAL A 33 12.24 -1.37 -12.66
CA VAL A 33 11.87 -1.24 -11.24
C VAL A 33 11.15 0.08 -10.99
N ASN A 34 11.71 1.19 -11.46
CA ASN A 34 11.14 2.53 -11.29
C ASN A 34 9.76 2.62 -11.94
N ASP A 35 9.61 2.09 -13.15
CA ASP A 35 8.33 2.02 -13.87
C ASP A 35 7.28 1.23 -13.11
N ILE A 36 7.65 0.10 -12.50
CA ILE A 36 6.76 -0.68 -11.63
C ILE A 36 6.35 0.14 -10.40
N LEU A 37 7.29 0.82 -9.73
CA LEU A 37 7.01 1.64 -8.54
C LEU A 37 6.07 2.81 -8.85
N ARG A 38 6.14 3.39 -10.06
CA ARG A 38 5.20 4.42 -10.55
C ARG A 38 3.76 3.89 -10.72
N THR A 39 3.52 2.59 -10.63
CA THR A 39 2.16 2.02 -10.67
C THR A 39 1.53 1.85 -9.28
N GLY A 40 2.27 2.04 -8.20
CA GLY A 40 1.81 1.82 -6.83
C GLY A 40 1.45 0.36 -6.55
N SER A 41 0.66 0.12 -5.50
CA SER A 41 0.12 -1.19 -5.16
C SER A 41 -1.21 -1.47 -5.90
N GLY A 42 -1.81 -2.64 -5.67
CA GLY A 42 -3.15 -2.97 -6.20
C GLY A 42 -4.31 -2.30 -5.45
N GLN A 43 -4.02 -1.53 -4.40
CA GLN A 43 -5.02 -0.83 -3.60
C GLN A 43 -5.45 0.48 -4.28
N LYS A 44 -6.63 0.97 -3.90
CA LYS A 44 -7.15 2.24 -4.40
C LYS A 44 -6.29 3.38 -3.84
N ASN A 45 -6.04 4.40 -4.66
CA ASN A 45 -5.41 5.66 -4.26
C ASN A 45 -3.97 5.57 -3.71
N THR A 46 -3.29 4.42 -3.80
CA THR A 46 -1.92 4.25 -3.30
C THR A 46 -0.93 5.33 -3.73
N LEU A 47 -1.00 5.78 -4.99
CA LEU A 47 -0.10 6.84 -5.45
C LEU A 47 -0.41 8.19 -4.81
N PHE A 48 -1.68 8.50 -4.51
CA PHE A 48 -2.03 9.68 -3.73
C PHE A 48 -1.46 9.56 -2.31
N HIS A 49 -1.62 8.39 -1.68
CA HIS A 49 -1.14 8.19 -0.31
C HIS A 49 0.37 8.34 -0.19
N ILE A 50 1.13 7.66 -1.06
CA ILE A 50 2.59 7.77 -1.10
C ILE A 50 3.02 9.22 -1.37
N THR A 51 2.34 9.89 -2.30
CA THR A 51 2.67 11.29 -2.63
C THR A 51 2.38 12.23 -1.47
N ALA A 52 1.27 12.03 -0.75
CA ALA A 52 0.96 12.82 0.44
C ALA A 52 2.02 12.64 1.53
N ARG A 53 2.50 11.42 1.75
CA ARG A 53 3.60 11.15 2.69
C ARG A 53 4.92 11.82 2.30
N LEU A 54 5.22 11.90 1.00
CA LEU A 54 6.38 12.66 0.52
C LEU A 54 6.22 14.15 0.77
N ILE A 55 5.03 14.71 0.52
CA ILE A 55 4.70 16.13 0.77
C ILE A 55 4.76 16.47 2.25
N GLU A 56 4.32 15.58 3.14
CA GLU A 56 4.40 15.70 4.60
C GLU A 56 5.84 15.64 5.13
N GLY A 57 6.82 15.37 4.27
CA GLY A 57 8.24 15.33 4.63
C GLY A 57 8.64 14.13 5.48
N LEU A 58 7.92 13.00 5.37
CA LEU A 58 8.28 11.79 6.09
C LEU A 58 9.72 11.39 5.79
N ASP A 59 10.45 10.95 6.82
CA ASP A 59 11.79 10.44 6.63
C ASP A 59 11.78 9.08 5.92
N ASN A 60 12.96 8.59 5.56
CA ASN A 60 13.05 7.37 4.75
C ASN A 60 12.74 6.08 5.53
N GLU A 61 12.93 6.09 6.85
CA GLU A 61 12.59 4.96 7.72
C GLU A 61 11.08 4.86 7.94
N GLU A 62 10.42 5.99 8.15
CA GLU A 62 8.97 6.12 8.19
C GLU A 62 8.35 5.71 6.84
N MET A 63 8.90 6.22 5.73
CA MET A 63 8.44 5.88 4.38
C MET A 63 8.56 4.38 4.09
N ARG A 64 9.66 3.74 4.49
CA ARG A 64 9.83 2.28 4.35
C ARG A 64 8.71 1.52 5.05
N SER A 65 8.40 1.92 6.29
CA SER A 65 7.38 1.25 7.11
C SER A 65 5.99 1.48 6.51
N PHE A 66 5.70 2.71 6.10
CA PHE A 66 4.47 3.08 5.42
C PHE A 66 4.27 2.29 4.12
N LEU A 67 5.29 2.21 3.24
CA LEU A 67 5.19 1.47 1.97
C LEU A 67 4.87 0.00 2.17
N LYS A 68 5.44 -0.63 3.20
CA LYS A 68 5.15 -2.02 3.52
C LYS A 68 3.67 -2.23 3.86
N ASP A 69 3.09 -1.34 4.66
CA ASP A 69 1.68 -1.43 5.07
C ASP A 69 0.74 -1.05 3.92
N GLU A 70 1.07 0.02 3.18
CA GLU A 70 0.32 0.52 2.02
C GLU A 70 0.28 -0.50 0.86
N TYR A 71 1.38 -1.22 0.60
CA TYR A 71 1.37 -2.29 -0.39
C TYR A 71 0.72 -3.57 0.15
N GLY A 72 0.96 -3.91 1.41
CA GLY A 72 0.44 -5.13 2.02
C GLY A 72 0.94 -6.39 1.32
N THR A 73 0.03 -7.28 0.92
CA THR A 73 0.37 -8.51 0.18
C THR A 73 -0.46 -8.64 -1.09
N GLY A 74 0.19 -8.73 -2.24
CA GLY A 74 -0.47 -8.82 -3.54
C GLY A 74 0.50 -8.98 -4.69
N GLY A 75 -0.03 -8.90 -5.91
CA GLY A 75 0.77 -8.97 -7.13
C GLY A 75 0.17 -8.11 -8.24
N LYS A 76 0.91 -7.99 -9.35
CA LYS A 76 0.47 -7.35 -10.59
C LYS A 76 1.20 -7.99 -11.79
N GLY A 77 0.55 -8.03 -12.95
CA GLY A 77 1.15 -8.50 -14.20
C GLY A 77 1.21 -7.41 -15.26
N PHE A 78 2.37 -7.26 -15.90
CA PHE A 78 2.65 -6.27 -16.95
C PHE A 78 3.22 -6.93 -18.20
N THR A 79 2.98 -6.32 -19.36
CA THR A 79 3.69 -6.63 -20.60
C THR A 79 4.59 -5.46 -20.93
N ILE A 80 5.90 -5.63 -20.76
CA ILE A 80 6.92 -4.61 -21.04
C ILE A 80 7.77 -5.14 -22.19
N ASP A 81 7.86 -4.39 -23.29
CA ASP A 81 8.58 -4.78 -24.51
C ASP A 81 8.20 -6.17 -25.06
N GLY A 82 6.90 -6.52 -24.96
CA GLY A 82 6.38 -7.82 -25.41
C GLY A 82 6.71 -8.99 -24.46
N GLN A 83 7.38 -8.74 -23.34
CA GLN A 83 7.68 -9.72 -22.31
C GLN A 83 6.74 -9.58 -21.11
N LYS A 84 6.20 -10.72 -20.65
CA LYS A 84 5.43 -10.76 -19.40
C LYS A 84 6.35 -10.54 -18.20
N ILE A 85 5.98 -9.62 -17.34
CA ILE A 85 6.61 -9.34 -16.05
C ILE A 85 5.55 -9.49 -14.97
N SER A 86 5.78 -10.39 -14.02
CA SER A 86 4.98 -10.56 -12.82
C SER A 86 5.69 -9.92 -11.64
N ILE A 87 4.91 -9.27 -10.77
CA ILE A 87 5.39 -8.82 -9.47
C ILE A 87 4.58 -9.44 -8.35
N TRP A 88 5.25 -9.68 -7.23
CA TRP A 88 4.64 -10.11 -5.97
C TRP A 88 5.25 -9.32 -4.82
N TYR A 89 4.45 -8.59 -4.08
CA TYR A 89 4.87 -7.83 -2.92
C TYR A 89 4.27 -8.42 -1.64
N ASP A 90 5.07 -8.45 -0.57
CA ASP A 90 4.69 -8.84 0.77
C ASP A 90 5.61 -8.18 1.81
N ASN A 91 5.58 -8.67 3.06
CA ASN A 91 6.35 -8.11 4.16
C ASN A 91 7.85 -7.97 3.90
N ASP A 92 8.43 -8.76 2.99
CA ASP A 92 9.87 -8.76 2.72
C ASP A 92 10.27 -7.72 1.67
N GLY A 93 9.35 -7.32 0.78
CA GLY A 93 9.60 -6.41 -0.34
C GLY A 93 8.87 -6.83 -1.61
N ILE A 94 9.38 -6.37 -2.75
CA ILE A 94 8.78 -6.57 -4.07
C ILE A 94 9.64 -7.54 -4.89
N ARG A 95 9.10 -8.71 -5.18
CA ARG A 95 9.69 -9.72 -6.07
C ARG A 95 9.23 -9.47 -7.49
N ILE A 96 10.16 -9.45 -8.43
CA ILE A 96 9.91 -9.21 -9.86
C ILE A 96 10.46 -10.37 -10.65
N ARG A 97 9.69 -10.87 -11.61
CA ARG A 97 10.08 -12.00 -12.47
C ARG A 97 9.47 -11.94 -13.84
N ARG A 98 10.20 -12.43 -14.84
CA ARG A 98 9.64 -12.71 -16.17
C ARG A 98 8.73 -13.93 -16.16
N GLY A 99 7.59 -13.82 -16.83
CA GLY A 99 6.55 -14.85 -16.90
C GLY A 99 5.38 -14.54 -15.98
N ASP A 100 4.70 -15.58 -15.49
CA ASP A 100 3.37 -15.48 -14.87
C ASP A 100 3.38 -15.55 -13.32
N SER A 101 4.54 -15.73 -12.67
CA SER A 101 4.66 -15.81 -11.20
C SER A 101 6.04 -15.36 -10.71
N ALA A 102 6.05 -14.58 -9.64
CA ALA A 102 7.23 -14.04 -8.95
C ALA A 102 7.32 -14.42 -7.46
N ARG A 103 6.28 -15.02 -6.86
CA ARG A 103 6.23 -15.27 -5.42
C ARG A 103 7.29 -16.26 -4.91
N ARG A 104 7.50 -17.37 -5.62
CA ARG A 104 8.42 -18.44 -5.17
C ARG A 104 9.84 -18.29 -5.72
N ASN A 105 9.93 -17.89 -6.99
CA ASN A 105 11.18 -17.62 -7.67
C ASN A 105 11.10 -16.20 -8.22
N PHE A 106 12.20 -15.46 -8.18
CA PHE A 106 12.27 -14.09 -8.66
C PHE A 106 13.60 -13.83 -9.36
N ASP A 107 13.57 -12.92 -10.34
CA ASP A 107 14.76 -12.46 -11.05
C ASP A 107 15.39 -11.27 -10.31
N ARG A 108 14.57 -10.47 -9.62
CA ARG A 108 14.98 -9.31 -8.82
C ARG A 108 14.12 -9.18 -7.57
N MET A 109 14.75 -8.90 -6.44
CA MET A 109 14.09 -8.50 -5.20
C MET A 109 14.40 -7.03 -4.94
N VAL A 110 13.37 -6.23 -4.69
CA VAL A 110 13.47 -4.83 -4.26
C VAL A 110 13.04 -4.77 -2.81
N THR A 111 13.94 -4.36 -1.91
CA THR A 111 13.60 -4.20 -0.50
C THR A 111 12.73 -2.97 -0.31
N TRP A 112 11.98 -2.88 0.80
CA TRP A 112 11.22 -1.68 1.11
C TRP A 112 12.09 -0.43 1.29
N GLU A 113 13.33 -0.60 1.74
CA GLU A 113 14.32 0.48 1.83
C GLU A 113 14.74 0.98 0.44
N GLU A 114 15.02 0.05 -0.49
CA GLU A 114 15.32 0.41 -1.87
C GLU A 114 14.12 1.09 -2.54
N ALA A 115 12.90 0.59 -2.31
CA ALA A 115 11.69 1.21 -2.84
C ALA A 115 11.48 2.64 -2.31
N ALA A 116 11.67 2.87 -1.00
CA ALA A 116 11.56 4.18 -0.38
C ALA A 116 12.57 5.18 -0.99
N ASN A 117 13.83 4.77 -1.14
CA ASN A 117 14.88 5.59 -1.77
C ASN A 117 14.49 5.94 -3.22
N ARG A 118 14.17 4.94 -4.05
CA ARG A 118 13.82 5.15 -5.46
C ARG A 118 12.60 6.05 -5.63
N ILE A 119 11.57 5.86 -4.81
CA ILE A 119 10.36 6.69 -4.85
C ILE A 119 10.69 8.13 -4.48
N ARG A 120 11.50 8.35 -3.44
CA ARG A 120 11.95 9.69 -3.04
C ARG A 120 12.77 10.36 -4.13
N ASP A 121 13.77 9.67 -4.68
CA ASP A 121 14.61 10.19 -5.77
C ASP A 121 13.75 10.59 -6.98
N MET A 122 12.82 9.72 -7.40
CA MET A 122 11.89 10.03 -8.50
C MET A 122 10.97 11.22 -8.20
N TYR A 123 10.55 11.38 -6.95
CA TYR A 123 9.69 12.49 -6.54
C TYR A 123 10.46 13.81 -6.53
N GLU A 124 11.66 13.83 -5.96
CA GLU A 124 12.56 14.99 -5.94
C GLU A 124 12.99 15.41 -7.36
N ASP A 125 13.15 14.45 -8.26
CA ASP A 125 13.41 14.68 -9.69
C ASP A 125 12.15 15.11 -10.49
N GLY A 126 10.98 15.21 -9.85
CA GLY A 126 9.73 15.62 -10.49
C GLY A 126 9.15 14.60 -11.48
N ASN A 127 9.51 13.31 -11.36
CA ASN A 127 9.18 12.26 -12.33
C ASN A 127 8.48 11.01 -11.73
N TYR A 128 7.93 11.10 -10.52
CA TYR A 128 7.28 9.97 -9.85
C TYR A 128 5.81 9.80 -10.24
N VAL A 129 5.02 10.87 -10.17
CA VAL A 129 3.58 10.84 -10.45
C VAL A 129 3.18 11.96 -11.41
N ASP A 130 1.95 11.88 -11.94
CA ASP A 130 1.41 12.97 -12.73
C ASP A 130 1.14 14.17 -11.81
N ASN A 131 1.25 15.39 -12.33
CA ASN A 131 0.96 16.60 -11.56
C ASN A 131 -0.43 16.61 -10.94
N LEU A 132 -1.43 15.99 -11.60
CA LEU A 132 -2.77 15.82 -11.06
C LEU A 132 -2.75 15.01 -9.76
N ILE A 133 -1.96 13.94 -9.68
CA ILE A 133 -1.85 13.16 -8.45
C ILE A 133 -1.17 13.98 -7.37
N SER A 134 -0.04 14.62 -7.70
CA SER A 134 0.69 15.46 -6.75
C SER A 134 -0.22 16.53 -6.15
N ASN A 135 -0.83 17.37 -6.99
CA ASN A 135 -1.63 18.52 -6.56
C ASN A 135 -2.86 18.16 -5.72
N ASN A 136 -3.40 16.95 -5.87
CA ASN A 136 -4.60 16.52 -5.14
C ASN A 136 -4.30 15.48 -4.04
N ALA A 137 -3.05 15.08 -3.83
CA ALA A 137 -2.69 14.05 -2.85
C ALA A 137 -3.14 14.38 -1.43
N ILE A 138 -2.90 15.60 -0.98
CA ILE A 138 -3.29 16.03 0.38
C ILE A 138 -4.80 16.16 0.52
N GLU A 139 -5.49 16.70 -0.48
CA GLU A 139 -6.95 16.82 -0.46
C GLU A 139 -7.62 15.45 -0.45
N GLN A 140 -7.13 14.51 -1.27
CA GLN A 140 -7.62 13.13 -1.31
C GLN A 140 -7.46 12.44 0.06
N GLU A 141 -6.31 12.61 0.72
CA GLU A 141 -6.08 12.08 2.07
C GLU A 141 -6.96 12.74 3.13
N GLN A 142 -7.13 14.05 3.07
CA GLN A 142 -8.02 14.78 3.99
C GLN A 142 -9.48 14.32 3.82
N GLU A 143 -9.94 14.07 2.60
CA GLU A 143 -11.28 13.54 2.34
C GLU A 143 -11.45 12.13 2.92
N GLU A 144 -10.51 11.23 2.67
CA GLU A 144 -10.56 9.87 3.21
C GLU A 144 -10.50 9.86 4.74
N MET A 145 -9.62 10.68 5.31
CA MET A 145 -9.51 10.85 6.75
C MET A 145 -10.78 11.46 7.35
N THR A 146 -11.42 12.42 6.68
CA THR A 146 -12.71 12.99 7.11
C THR A 146 -13.78 11.91 7.24
N ASN A 147 -13.92 11.09 6.21
CA ASN A 147 -14.91 10.01 6.20
C ASN A 147 -14.61 8.96 7.28
N LEU A 148 -13.34 8.61 7.46
CA LEU A 148 -12.90 7.67 8.48
C LEU A 148 -13.18 8.19 9.90
N LEU A 149 -12.80 9.45 10.18
CA LEU A 149 -13.01 10.07 11.48
C LEU A 149 -14.48 10.32 11.78
N ALA A 150 -15.29 10.62 10.77
CA ALA A 150 -16.71 10.79 10.96
C ALA A 150 -17.40 9.48 11.39
N LEU A 151 -16.98 8.33 10.83
CA LEU A 151 -17.41 7.02 11.31
C LEU A 151 -16.87 6.74 12.72
N HIS A 152 -15.58 6.96 12.94
CA HIS A 152 -14.91 6.72 14.22
C HIS A 152 -15.59 7.47 15.37
N PHE A 153 -15.79 8.78 15.24
CA PHE A 153 -16.40 9.59 16.30
C PHE A 153 -17.89 9.32 16.47
N ARG A 154 -18.64 9.06 15.39
CA ARG A 154 -20.03 8.61 15.49
C ARG A 154 -20.14 7.35 16.35
N ASP A 155 -19.20 6.42 16.17
CA ASP A 155 -19.24 5.12 16.80
C ASP A 155 -18.59 5.13 18.19
N THR A 156 -17.64 6.01 18.49
CA THR A 156 -16.95 6.02 19.79
C THR A 156 -17.46 7.08 20.77
N CYS A 157 -18.03 8.19 20.28
CA CYS A 157 -18.59 9.25 21.13
C CYS A 157 -20.07 9.02 21.51
N ARG A 158 -20.51 7.76 21.61
CA ARG A 158 -21.91 7.36 21.90
C ARG A 158 -22.45 7.93 23.23
N ASN A 159 -21.56 8.18 24.18
CA ASN A 159 -21.86 8.65 25.53
C ASN A 159 -21.80 10.18 25.69
N TRP A 160 -21.49 10.93 24.62
CA TRP A 160 -21.53 12.40 24.64
C TRP A 160 -22.98 12.89 24.66
N GLU A 161 -23.24 14.02 25.32
CA GLU A 161 -24.57 14.63 25.53
C GLU A 161 -25.40 14.88 24.25
N LYS A 162 -24.84 14.72 23.04
CA LYS A 162 -25.56 14.75 21.76
C LYS A 162 -25.00 13.72 20.79
N LYS A 163 -25.84 12.76 20.38
CA LYS A 163 -25.53 11.89 19.23
C LYS A 163 -25.56 12.73 17.96
N GLN A 164 -24.40 12.95 17.37
CA GLN A 164 -24.25 13.59 16.07
C GLN A 164 -24.35 12.54 14.96
N SER A 165 -24.94 12.93 13.83
CA SER A 165 -25.01 12.07 12.65
C SER A 165 -23.64 11.96 11.96
N TYR A 166 -23.50 11.02 11.03
CA TYR A 166 -22.30 10.91 10.21
C TYR A 166 -22.02 12.20 9.43
N SER A 167 -23.05 12.84 8.87
CA SER A 167 -22.91 14.09 8.12
C SER A 167 -22.43 15.23 9.01
N ASP A 168 -22.97 15.34 10.23
CA ASP A 168 -22.55 16.38 11.18
C ASP A 168 -21.06 16.20 11.52
N TRP A 169 -20.60 14.96 11.68
CA TRP A 169 -19.19 14.67 11.92
C TRP A 169 -18.31 14.94 10.71
N GLN A 170 -18.78 14.72 9.49
CA GLN A 170 -18.04 15.10 8.29
C GLN A 170 -17.82 16.61 8.25
N ASP A 171 -18.86 17.39 8.54
CA ASP A 171 -18.76 18.86 8.57
C ASP A 171 -17.73 19.30 9.63
N VAL A 172 -17.82 18.76 10.85
CA VAL A 172 -16.89 19.05 11.97
C VAL A 172 -15.45 18.69 11.64
N VAL A 173 -15.19 17.54 11.02
CA VAL A 173 -13.81 17.13 10.70
C VAL A 173 -13.29 17.89 9.48
N SER A 174 -14.15 18.21 8.50
CA SER A 174 -13.72 18.94 7.30
C SER A 174 -13.27 20.36 7.60
N GLY A 175 -13.97 21.08 8.49
CA GLY A 175 -13.58 22.44 8.86
C GLY A 175 -12.25 22.50 9.62
N ALA A 176 -11.94 21.45 10.40
CA ALA A 176 -10.66 21.28 11.10
C ALA A 176 -9.42 21.18 10.20
N TRP A 177 -9.57 21.00 8.88
CA TRP A 177 -8.45 21.07 7.94
C TRP A 177 -8.06 22.51 7.58
N THR A 178 -8.96 23.47 7.80
CA THR A 178 -8.78 24.88 7.41
C THR A 178 -8.79 25.84 8.59
N ASP A 179 -9.41 25.44 9.71
CA ASP A 179 -9.54 26.24 10.93
C ASP A 179 -8.77 25.60 12.09
N GLN A 180 -7.86 26.37 12.70
CA GLN A 180 -7.01 25.89 13.78
C GLN A 180 -7.79 25.66 15.09
N GLU A 181 -8.82 26.46 15.37
CA GLU A 181 -9.66 26.27 16.56
C GLU A 181 -10.46 24.97 16.45
N GLU A 182 -10.95 24.66 15.25
CA GLU A 182 -11.62 23.38 14.98
C GLU A 182 -10.64 22.20 15.03
N ALA A 183 -9.41 22.37 14.52
CA ALA A 183 -8.33 21.39 14.66
C ALA A 183 -8.04 21.06 16.13
N ASP A 184 -7.87 22.10 16.96
CA ASP A 184 -7.59 21.94 18.39
C ASP A 184 -8.76 21.24 19.11
N ALA A 185 -10.00 21.47 18.68
CA ALA A 185 -11.18 20.77 19.18
C ALA A 185 -11.20 19.27 18.82
N ILE A 186 -10.73 18.89 17.61
CA ILE A 186 -10.55 17.48 17.24
C ILE A 186 -9.45 16.85 18.10
N VAL A 187 -8.31 17.51 18.27
CA VAL A 187 -7.19 17.05 19.11
C VAL A 187 -7.65 16.78 20.54
N TYR A 188 -8.31 17.76 21.16
CA TYR A 188 -8.88 17.60 22.51
C TYR A 188 -9.83 16.40 22.61
N ARG A 189 -10.64 16.18 21.56
CA ARG A 189 -11.58 15.06 21.52
C ARG A 189 -10.88 13.72 21.49
N PHE A 190 -9.80 13.58 20.71
CA PHE A 190 -8.98 12.36 20.70
C PHE A 190 -8.36 12.08 22.07
N GLU A 191 -7.76 13.08 22.70
CA GLU A 191 -7.13 12.93 24.01
C GLU A 191 -8.14 12.53 25.09
N TRP A 192 -9.30 13.19 25.09
CA TRP A 192 -10.39 12.84 26.01
C TRP A 192 -10.90 11.42 25.76
N LEU A 193 -11.11 11.05 24.48
CA LEU A 193 -11.61 9.74 24.11
C LEU A 193 -10.63 8.63 24.50
N GLN A 194 -9.33 8.85 24.26
CA GLN A 194 -8.29 7.90 24.66
C GLN A 194 -8.31 7.67 26.17
N LYS A 195 -8.34 8.75 26.96
CA LYS A 195 -8.42 8.66 28.41
C LYS A 195 -9.66 7.89 28.87
N TYR A 196 -10.81 8.17 28.26
CA TYR A 196 -12.05 7.51 28.62
C TYR A 196 -12.03 6.02 28.24
N MET A 197 -11.47 5.65 27.08
CA MET A 197 -11.24 4.27 26.66
C MET A 197 -10.31 3.53 27.63
N ASP A 198 -9.27 4.18 28.13
CA ASP A 198 -8.32 3.59 29.10
C ASP A 198 -8.97 3.34 30.46
N GLU A 199 -9.86 4.25 30.90
CA GLU A 199 -10.61 4.12 32.15
C GLU A 199 -11.78 3.12 32.04
N ASN A 200 -12.39 3.00 30.85
CA ASN A 200 -13.60 2.21 30.59
C ASN A 200 -13.46 1.30 29.36
N PRO A 201 -12.46 0.39 29.30
CA PRO A 201 -12.20 -0.40 28.10
C PRO A 201 -13.34 -1.38 27.75
N GLY A 202 -14.22 -1.70 28.71
CA GLY A 202 -15.38 -2.57 28.49
C GLY A 202 -16.49 -1.95 27.65
N ASP A 203 -16.48 -0.62 27.47
CA ASP A 203 -17.49 0.10 26.69
C ASP A 203 -17.16 0.13 25.19
N TYR A 204 -15.96 -0.32 24.83
CA TYR A 204 -15.42 -0.25 23.47
C TYR A 204 -15.00 -1.61 22.95
N HIS A 205 -15.09 -1.77 21.64
CA HIS A 205 -14.46 -2.91 20.98
C HIS A 205 -12.94 -2.74 20.97
N ARG A 206 -12.21 -3.87 21.04
CA ARG A 206 -10.74 -3.86 21.01
C ARG A 206 -10.18 -3.10 19.80
N TRP A 207 -10.82 -3.23 18.64
CA TRP A 207 -10.39 -2.53 17.44
C TRP A 207 -10.63 -1.01 17.54
N GLU A 208 -11.71 -0.54 18.18
CA GLU A 208 -11.95 0.90 18.38
C GLU A 208 -10.83 1.52 19.23
N ILE A 209 -10.39 0.81 20.27
CA ILE A 209 -9.28 1.23 21.15
C ILE A 209 -7.95 1.25 20.39
N GLN A 210 -7.69 0.22 19.58
CA GLN A 210 -6.41 0.10 18.85
C GLN A 210 -6.24 1.18 17.78
N HIS A 211 -7.29 1.50 17.03
CA HIS A 211 -7.18 2.47 15.92
C HIS A 211 -7.26 3.92 16.38
N ASN A 212 -7.82 4.22 17.56
CA ASN A 212 -7.91 5.61 18.05
C ASN A 212 -6.56 6.37 18.02
N PRO A 213 -5.46 5.84 18.58
CA PRO A 213 -4.16 6.52 18.50
C PRO A 213 -3.59 6.57 17.06
N GLU A 214 -3.85 5.58 16.23
CA GLU A 214 -3.42 5.57 14.82
C GLU A 214 -4.10 6.68 14.02
N TYR A 215 -5.42 6.84 14.21
CA TYR A 215 -6.20 7.88 13.56
C TYR A 215 -5.82 9.28 14.07
N PHE A 216 -5.54 9.39 15.37
CA PHE A 216 -5.08 10.64 15.95
C PHE A 216 -3.73 11.06 15.35
N GLN A 217 -2.77 10.14 15.28
CA GLN A 217 -1.47 10.41 14.67
C GLN A 217 -1.62 10.80 13.20
N ARG A 218 -2.46 10.09 12.42
CA ARG A 218 -2.70 10.42 11.01
C ARG A 218 -3.31 11.81 10.83
N PHE A 219 -4.25 12.19 11.69
CA PHE A 219 -4.84 13.52 11.69
C PHE A 219 -3.79 14.61 11.92
N GLN A 220 -2.87 14.40 12.87
CA GLN A 220 -1.77 15.32 13.13
C GLN A 220 -0.76 15.37 11.98
N ASP A 221 -0.45 14.23 11.36
CA ASP A 221 0.47 14.17 10.22
C ASP A 221 -0.02 15.02 9.04
N LEU A 222 -1.33 15.01 8.77
CA LEU A 222 -1.95 15.81 7.70
C LEU A 222 -1.95 17.33 7.96
N GLN A 223 -1.56 17.75 9.17
CA GLN A 223 -1.41 19.15 9.58
C GLN A 223 0.06 19.62 9.58
N ARG A 224 1.02 18.74 9.27
CA ARG A 224 2.43 19.10 9.18
C ARG A 224 2.68 20.13 8.07
N GLU A 225 3.84 20.78 8.15
CA GLU A 225 4.34 21.63 7.07
C GLU A 225 4.54 20.81 5.78
N ARG A 226 4.15 21.39 4.64
CA ARG A 226 4.09 20.70 3.35
C ARG A 226 5.25 21.14 2.47
N SER A 227 6.03 20.18 1.99
CA SER A 227 7.13 20.41 1.04
C SER A 227 6.76 19.87 -0.34
N TRP A 228 6.30 20.76 -1.20
CA TRP A 228 5.85 20.41 -2.56
C TRP A 228 7.00 20.33 -3.55
N VAL A 229 7.00 19.29 -4.38
CA VAL A 229 7.84 19.19 -5.58
C VAL A 229 6.95 19.10 -6.82
N ASP A 230 7.16 20.03 -7.76
CA ASP A 230 6.47 20.04 -9.04
C ASP A 230 6.76 18.75 -9.81
N GLN A 231 5.69 18.07 -10.23
CA GLN A 231 5.79 16.85 -11.03
C GLN A 231 5.47 17.13 -12.49
N LYS A 232 5.93 16.26 -13.39
CA LYS A 232 5.58 16.29 -14.81
C LYS A 232 4.07 16.22 -15.02
N PHE A 233 3.59 16.84 -16.10
CA PHE A 233 2.19 16.76 -16.51
C PHE A 233 1.73 15.30 -16.75
N THR A 234 2.62 14.48 -17.29
CA THR A 234 2.38 13.05 -17.49
C THR A 234 3.68 12.30 -17.26
N VAL A 235 3.57 11.21 -16.49
CA VAL A 235 4.64 10.26 -16.24
C VAL A 235 4.23 8.93 -16.85
N GLU A 236 5.03 8.45 -17.80
CA GLU A 236 4.83 7.15 -18.42
C GLU A 236 4.99 6.03 -17.39
N ARG A 237 4.07 5.06 -17.46
CA ARG A 237 4.07 3.89 -16.59
C ARG A 237 3.42 2.71 -17.31
N PRO A 238 3.87 1.47 -17.06
CA PRO A 238 3.36 0.30 -17.72
C PRO A 238 1.89 0.06 -17.34
N ALA A 239 1.08 -0.29 -18.33
CA ALA A 239 -0.31 -0.67 -18.09
C ALA A 239 -0.40 -2.08 -17.50
N LEU A 240 -1.27 -2.25 -16.51
CA LEU A 240 -1.67 -3.57 -16.03
C LEU A 240 -2.18 -4.39 -17.21
N SER A 241 -1.57 -5.55 -17.42
CA SER A 241 -1.77 -6.33 -18.64
C SER A 241 -2.44 -7.69 -18.38
N PHE A 242 -2.11 -8.35 -17.27
CA PHE A 242 -2.68 -9.65 -16.93
C PHE A 242 -2.69 -9.88 -15.41
N ILE A 243 -3.51 -10.84 -14.96
CA ILE A 243 -3.53 -11.30 -13.58
C ILE A 243 -2.50 -12.42 -13.42
N THR A 244 -1.58 -12.28 -12.47
CA THR A 244 -0.52 -13.27 -12.24
C THR A 244 -1.07 -14.56 -11.64
N GLN A 245 -0.35 -15.67 -11.83
CA GLN A 245 -0.68 -16.94 -11.16
C GLN A 245 -0.65 -16.80 -9.64
N ASP A 246 0.21 -15.93 -9.10
CA ASP A 246 0.30 -15.70 -7.65
C ASP A 246 -0.95 -15.00 -7.09
N GLU A 247 -1.53 -14.05 -7.84
CA GLU A 247 -2.80 -13.41 -7.50
C GLU A 247 -3.96 -14.41 -7.54
N ILE A 248 -4.04 -15.23 -8.60
CA ILE A 248 -5.03 -16.30 -8.72
C ILE A 248 -4.93 -17.25 -7.51
N ASP A 249 -3.73 -17.76 -7.24
CA ASP A 249 -3.45 -18.64 -6.11
C ASP A 249 -3.84 -18.00 -4.77
N ALA A 250 -3.56 -16.72 -4.56
CA ALA A 250 -3.88 -16.00 -3.33
C ALA A 250 -5.40 -15.89 -3.11
N VAL A 251 -6.15 -15.59 -4.17
CA VAL A 251 -7.62 -15.51 -4.12
C VAL A 251 -8.25 -16.87 -3.87
N LEU A 252 -7.73 -17.92 -4.52
CA LEU A 252 -8.19 -19.29 -4.39
C LEU A 252 -7.91 -19.85 -2.97
N ARG A 253 -6.75 -19.55 -2.39
CA ARG A 253 -6.36 -19.98 -1.04
C ARG A 253 -7.12 -19.28 0.09
N ARG A 254 -7.60 -18.04 -0.11
CA ARG A 254 -8.38 -17.30 0.91
C ARG A 254 -9.74 -17.95 1.23
N GLY A 255 -10.14 -19.02 0.53
CA GLY A 255 -11.40 -19.72 0.75
C GLY A 255 -12.60 -18.95 0.21
N GLY A 256 -13.68 -19.66 -0.07
CA GLY A 256 -14.99 -19.07 -0.37
C GLY A 256 -15.98 -19.32 0.76
N ILE A 257 -17.20 -18.82 0.62
CA ILE A 257 -18.33 -19.09 1.54
C ILE A 257 -18.49 -20.61 1.76
N THR A 258 -18.20 -21.40 0.72
CA THR A 258 -18.12 -22.85 0.76
C THR A 258 -16.67 -23.31 0.59
N ALA A 259 -16.21 -24.26 1.40
CA ALA A 259 -14.89 -24.88 1.26
C ALA A 259 -14.69 -25.42 -0.17
N GLY A 260 -13.56 -25.07 -0.80
CA GLY A 260 -13.24 -25.44 -2.18
C GLY A 260 -14.18 -24.87 -3.25
N GLY A 261 -15.10 -23.96 -2.91
CA GLY A 261 -16.06 -23.39 -3.87
C GLY A 261 -15.39 -22.59 -4.99
N ARG A 262 -14.41 -21.75 -4.64
CA ARG A 262 -13.68 -20.93 -5.62
C ARG A 262 -12.82 -21.78 -6.58
N ASN A 263 -12.15 -22.82 -6.07
CA ASN A 263 -11.38 -23.74 -6.91
C ASN A 263 -12.27 -24.47 -7.92
N ARG A 264 -13.41 -24.99 -7.49
CA ARG A 264 -14.35 -25.70 -8.40
C ARG A 264 -14.89 -24.80 -9.50
N ILE A 265 -15.20 -23.53 -9.19
CA ILE A 265 -15.64 -22.55 -10.19
C ILE A 265 -14.52 -22.27 -11.19
N TYR A 266 -13.29 -22.07 -10.70
CA TYR A 266 -12.13 -21.85 -11.55
C TYR A 266 -11.85 -23.05 -12.47
N GLU A 267 -11.83 -24.27 -11.92
CA GLU A 267 -11.65 -25.52 -12.67
C GLU A 267 -12.73 -25.68 -13.76
N TYR A 268 -14.00 -25.39 -13.46
CA TYR A 268 -15.09 -25.42 -14.44
C TYR A 268 -14.84 -24.50 -15.65
N PHE A 269 -14.37 -23.27 -15.45
CA PHE A 269 -14.09 -22.38 -16.59
C PHE A 269 -12.79 -22.75 -17.32
N MET A 270 -11.83 -23.38 -16.64
CA MET A 270 -10.61 -23.88 -17.30
C MET A 270 -10.88 -25.09 -18.21
N GLU A 271 -11.96 -25.84 -17.98
CA GLU A 271 -12.40 -26.97 -18.82
C GLU A 271 -13.18 -26.55 -20.09
N HIS A 272 -13.28 -25.25 -20.39
CA HIS A 272 -13.90 -24.69 -21.60
C HIS A 272 -15.39 -25.03 -21.78
N HIS A 273 -16.14 -25.20 -20.67
CA HIS A 273 -17.61 -25.42 -20.67
C HIS A 273 -18.43 -24.21 -21.19
N ASP A 274 -17.75 -23.12 -21.53
CA ASP A 274 -18.25 -21.86 -22.06
C ASP A 274 -18.11 -21.75 -23.60
N MET A 275 -17.48 -22.72 -24.27
CA MET A 275 -17.56 -22.85 -25.73
C MET A 275 -18.92 -23.44 -26.12
N LYS A 276 -19.79 -22.62 -26.72
CA LYS A 276 -20.90 -23.14 -27.54
C LYS A 276 -20.30 -23.78 -28.78
N ASP A 277 -20.64 -25.05 -29.03
CA ASP A 277 -20.46 -25.72 -30.32
C ASP A 277 -21.02 -24.86 -31.49
#